data_AF-A0AAW2D687-F1
#
_entry.id   AF-A0AAW2D687-F1
#
_cell.length_a   1.000
_cell.length_b   1.000
_cell.length_c   1.000
_cell.angle_alpha   90.00
_cell.angle_beta   90.00
_cell.angle_gamma   90.00
#
_symmetry.space_group_name_H-M   'P 1'
#
loop_
_entity.id
_entity.type
_entity.pdbx_description
1 polymer ?
#
loop_
_entity_poly.entity_id
_entity_poly.type
_entity_poly.pdbx_seq_one_letter_code
_entity_poly.pdbx_strand_id
1 'polypeptide(L)'
;MEYIGAKPMPLDHDVTIEEVQQYFVDYILNDRLGIIDNAHIVFADSQPRGAMSSKCIELAKLHSIAVDFPKSGVVAEIPHYLRVKEYPDFMEKCNKRTYKSERVIGKLFREVKDLASLTSPVTPFTLEVAKQCYDPDMEVDGFKDYINDAFYYKREYDHKLGSLMDYYGIETEAEILSGNILKISKSFDKRRDLEQINYSVMALRKEARSWFLKGSESDSETDIVNAKAKASAWYHVTYHYSYWGCCNEGMDRAHFLSFPWCVFDKLIQIKKDQLT
;
A
#
# COMPACT_ATOMS: atom_id res chain seq x y z
N MET A 1 12.84 -30.36 -28.64
CA MET A 1 13.47 -31.14 -27.55
C MET A 1 12.35 -31.89 -26.86
N GLU A 2 12.45 -33.22 -26.75
CA GLU A 2 11.53 -33.98 -25.90
C GLU A 2 11.90 -33.74 -24.43
N TYR A 3 10.92 -33.37 -23.62
CA TYR A 3 11.11 -33.19 -22.19
C TYR A 3 10.95 -34.53 -21.48
N ILE A 4 12.02 -35.01 -20.85
CA ILE A 4 12.00 -36.20 -19.99
C ILE A 4 12.06 -35.69 -18.56
N GLY A 5 10.93 -35.75 -17.85
CA GLY A 5 10.83 -35.31 -16.46
C GLY A 5 11.70 -36.15 -15.51
N ALA A 6 12.05 -35.56 -14.36
CA ALA A 6 12.80 -36.27 -13.33
C ALA A 6 11.97 -37.46 -12.81
N LYS A 7 12.59 -38.65 -12.72
CA LYS A 7 11.91 -39.83 -12.19
C LYS A 7 11.66 -39.65 -10.69
N PRO A 8 10.46 -39.98 -10.19
CA PRO A 8 10.19 -39.95 -8.76
C PRO A 8 11.09 -40.94 -8.03
N MET A 9 11.48 -40.60 -6.79
CA MET A 9 12.18 -41.55 -5.92
C MET A 9 11.26 -42.76 -5.66
N PRO A 10 11.68 -43.97 -6.05
CA PRO A 10 10.89 -45.16 -5.75
C PRO A 10 11.01 -45.46 -4.26
N LEU A 11 9.87 -45.54 -3.57
CA LEU A 11 9.76 -46.08 -2.22
C LEU A 11 9.40 -47.57 -2.35
N ASP A 12 10.01 -48.40 -1.51
CA ASP A 12 9.75 -49.85 -1.42
C ASP A 12 8.62 -50.20 -0.44
N HIS A 13 7.94 -49.19 0.11
CA HIS A 13 6.89 -49.30 1.13
C HIS A 13 5.79 -48.24 0.96
N ASP A 14 4.71 -48.38 1.73
CA ASP A 14 3.61 -47.42 1.77
C ASP A 14 4.02 -46.14 2.49
N VAL A 15 3.60 -44.99 1.96
CA VAL A 15 3.95 -43.66 2.47
C VAL A 15 3.42 -43.46 3.89
N THR A 16 4.31 -43.06 4.80
CA THR A 16 4.00 -42.77 6.20
C THR A 16 3.71 -41.28 6.45
N ILE A 17 3.02 -40.95 7.55
CA ILE A 17 2.73 -39.54 7.89
C ILE A 17 4.00 -38.77 8.27
N GLU A 18 4.99 -39.45 8.85
CA GLU A 18 6.29 -38.90 9.20
C GLU A 18 7.07 -38.47 7.96
N GLU A 19 7.03 -39.26 6.88
CA GLU A 19 7.63 -38.90 5.60
C GLU A 19 6.96 -37.69 4.95
N VAL A 20 5.64 -37.56 5.09
CA VAL A 20 4.90 -36.38 4.62
C VAL A 20 5.34 -35.12 5.39
N GLN A 21 5.52 -35.23 6.71
CA GLN A 21 6.01 -34.12 7.54
C GLN A 21 7.44 -33.72 7.14
N GLN A 22 8.33 -34.70 6.95
CA GLN A 22 9.70 -34.45 6.50
C GLN A 22 9.72 -33.79 5.12
N TYR A 23 8.92 -34.29 4.18
CA TYR A 23 8.80 -33.73 2.85
C TYR A 23 8.30 -32.28 2.87
N PHE A 24 7.36 -31.95 3.75
CA PHE A 24 6.87 -30.58 3.91
C PHE A 24 7.98 -29.63 4.34
N VAL A 25 8.83 -30.05 5.28
CA VAL A 25 10.01 -29.27 5.71
C VAL A 25 11.01 -29.14 4.56
N ASP A 26 11.31 -30.23 3.86
CA ASP A 26 12.24 -30.23 2.74
C ASP A 26 11.77 -29.33 1.59
N TYR A 27 10.45 -29.27 1.36
CA TYR A 27 9.85 -28.36 0.39
C TYR A 27 10.05 -26.90 0.75
N ILE A 28 9.77 -26.52 2.00
CA ILE A 28 9.97 -25.14 2.46
C ILE A 28 11.44 -24.72 2.34
N LEU A 29 12.36 -25.64 2.65
CA LEU A 29 13.80 -25.35 2.61
C LEU A 29 14.38 -25.30 1.18
N ASN A 30 13.78 -26.02 0.23
CA ASN A 30 14.34 -26.21 -1.11
C ASN A 30 13.52 -25.60 -2.24
N ASP A 31 12.49 -24.80 -1.95
CA ASP A 31 11.82 -23.98 -2.96
C ASP A 31 12.77 -22.91 -3.52
N ARG A 32 13.41 -23.25 -4.65
CA ARG A 32 14.41 -22.43 -5.34
C ARG A 32 13.89 -21.85 -6.64
N LEU A 33 12.60 -22.07 -6.96
CA LEU A 33 12.02 -21.71 -8.25
C LEU A 33 12.19 -20.20 -8.53
N GLY A 34 11.75 -19.37 -7.59
CA GLY A 34 11.87 -17.92 -7.70
C GLY A 34 13.32 -17.42 -7.76
N ILE A 35 14.27 -18.15 -7.16
CA ILE A 35 15.71 -17.78 -7.23
C ILE A 35 16.24 -18.03 -8.64
N ILE A 36 15.90 -19.17 -9.24
CA ILE A 36 16.29 -19.55 -10.60
C ILE A 36 15.69 -18.57 -11.61
N ASP A 37 14.42 -18.22 -11.47
CA ASP A 37 13.72 -17.27 -12.34
C ASP A 37 14.37 -15.89 -12.33
N ASN A 38 14.62 -15.34 -11.14
CA ASN A 38 15.30 -14.06 -11.00
C ASN A 38 16.70 -14.10 -11.61
N ALA A 39 17.44 -15.20 -11.42
CA ALA A 39 18.76 -15.36 -12.04
C ALA A 39 18.67 -15.41 -13.57
N HIS A 40 17.70 -16.12 -14.11
CA HIS A 40 17.48 -16.23 -15.55
C HIS A 40 17.20 -14.86 -16.19
N ILE A 41 16.32 -14.06 -15.58
CA ILE A 41 16.02 -12.69 -16.03
C ILE A 41 17.30 -11.84 -16.08
N VAL A 42 18.11 -11.89 -15.02
CA VAL A 42 19.34 -11.09 -14.92
C VAL A 42 20.39 -11.51 -15.96
N PHE A 43 20.59 -12.80 -16.16
CA PHE A 43 21.52 -13.27 -17.18
C PHE A 43 21.00 -13.03 -18.59
N ALA A 44 19.69 -13.15 -18.82
CA ALA A 44 19.09 -12.83 -20.12
C ALA A 44 19.23 -11.34 -20.48
N ASP A 45 19.23 -10.45 -19.48
CA ASP A 45 19.45 -9.02 -19.70
C ASP A 45 20.93 -8.72 -20.00
N SER A 46 21.83 -9.21 -19.14
CA SER A 46 23.27 -8.89 -19.15
C SER A 46 24.09 -9.60 -20.22
N GLN A 47 23.68 -10.80 -20.66
CA GLN A 47 24.46 -11.57 -21.63
C GLN A 47 24.19 -11.12 -23.07
N PRO A 48 25.19 -11.07 -23.97
CA PRO A 48 24.99 -10.65 -25.36
C PRO A 48 23.93 -11.46 -26.10
N ARG A 49 23.96 -12.80 -25.91
CA ARG A 49 23.00 -13.77 -26.48
C ARG A 49 21.64 -13.82 -25.76
N GLY A 50 21.47 -13.01 -24.72
CA GLY A 50 20.27 -13.00 -23.88
C GLY A 50 19.87 -14.37 -23.36
N ALA A 51 18.59 -14.72 -23.54
CA ALA A 51 18.01 -16.01 -23.12
C ALA A 51 18.68 -17.24 -23.80
N MET A 52 19.38 -17.04 -24.92
CA MET A 52 20.13 -18.10 -25.61
C MET A 52 21.58 -18.22 -25.12
N SER A 53 21.95 -17.52 -24.05
CA SER A 53 23.25 -17.72 -23.39
C SER A 53 23.31 -19.09 -22.70
N SER A 54 24.50 -19.67 -22.61
CA SER A 54 24.71 -20.96 -21.94
C SER A 54 24.18 -20.96 -20.50
N LYS A 55 24.38 -19.86 -19.77
CA LYS A 55 23.86 -19.68 -18.41
C LYS A 55 22.33 -19.72 -18.35
N CYS A 56 21.64 -19.06 -19.28
CA CYS A 56 20.17 -19.06 -19.33
C CYS A 56 19.62 -20.44 -19.69
N ILE A 57 20.25 -21.14 -20.65
CA ILE A 57 19.87 -22.51 -21.02
C ILE A 57 20.05 -23.46 -19.83
N GLU A 58 21.14 -23.33 -19.08
CA GLU A 58 21.38 -24.13 -17.88
C GLU A 58 20.37 -23.82 -16.77
N LEU A 59 20.09 -22.53 -16.52
CA LEU A 59 19.05 -22.11 -15.59
C LEU A 59 17.67 -22.61 -16.00
N ALA A 60 17.34 -22.65 -17.29
CA ALA A 60 16.08 -23.20 -17.79
C ALA A 60 15.96 -24.72 -17.50
N LYS A 61 17.07 -25.47 -17.58
CA LYS A 61 17.09 -26.89 -17.17
C LYS A 61 16.88 -27.04 -15.67
N LEU A 62 17.55 -26.21 -14.86
CA LEU A 62 17.38 -26.19 -13.40
C LEU A 62 15.96 -25.78 -13.00
N HIS A 63 15.36 -24.85 -13.73
CA HIS A 63 13.97 -24.42 -13.53
C HIS A 63 13.01 -25.59 -13.71
N SER A 64 13.19 -26.37 -14.78
CA SER A 64 12.39 -27.57 -15.02
C SER A 64 12.49 -28.59 -13.89
N ILE A 65 13.70 -28.79 -13.33
CA ILE A 65 13.91 -29.66 -12.17
C ILE A 65 13.19 -29.10 -10.94
N ALA A 66 13.27 -27.79 -10.70
CA ALA A 66 12.62 -27.14 -9.57
C ALA A 66 11.07 -27.21 -9.64
N VAL A 67 10.49 -27.09 -10.84
CA VAL A 67 9.04 -27.24 -11.05
C VAL A 67 8.57 -28.66 -10.75
N ASP A 68 9.37 -29.67 -11.07
CA ASP A 68 9.06 -31.07 -10.81
C ASP A 68 9.55 -31.54 -9.44
N PHE A 69 10.18 -30.70 -8.61
CA PHE A 69 10.56 -31.03 -7.24
C PHE A 69 9.38 -31.53 -6.38
N PRO A 70 8.17 -30.92 -6.41
CA PRO A 70 6.95 -31.42 -5.77
C PRO A 70 6.61 -32.90 -6.07
N LYS A 71 7.03 -33.40 -7.24
CA LYS A 71 6.68 -34.73 -7.75
C LYS A 71 7.84 -35.71 -7.66
N SER A 72 9.05 -35.21 -7.83
CA SER A 72 10.26 -36.03 -7.98
C SER A 72 11.09 -36.11 -6.70
N GLY A 73 10.98 -35.12 -5.81
CA GLY A 73 11.86 -34.96 -4.64
C GLY A 73 13.28 -34.51 -5.00
N VAL A 74 13.60 -34.25 -6.28
CA VAL A 74 14.96 -33.89 -6.73
C VAL A 74 15.20 -32.39 -6.59
N VAL A 75 16.06 -32.00 -5.65
CA VAL A 75 16.38 -30.58 -5.40
C VAL A 75 17.19 -29.99 -6.56
N ALA A 76 16.77 -28.83 -7.06
CA ALA A 76 17.55 -28.06 -8.02
C ALA A 76 18.73 -27.34 -7.34
N GLU A 77 19.96 -27.79 -7.59
CA GLU A 77 21.15 -27.11 -7.10
C GLU A 77 21.61 -26.01 -8.05
N ILE A 78 21.76 -24.79 -7.53
CA ILE A 78 22.24 -23.64 -8.31
C ILE A 78 23.75 -23.50 -8.12
N PRO A 79 24.56 -23.78 -9.17
CA PRO A 79 26.01 -23.60 -9.13
C PRO A 79 26.42 -22.17 -8.77
N HIS A 80 27.59 -22.02 -8.14
CA HIS A 80 28.06 -20.71 -7.67
C HIS A 80 28.17 -19.66 -8.80
N TYR A 81 28.55 -20.07 -10.01
CA TYR A 81 28.68 -19.16 -11.17
C TYR A 81 27.34 -18.72 -11.78
N LEU A 82 26.24 -19.38 -11.39
CA LEU A 82 24.86 -19.01 -11.73
C LEU A 82 24.21 -18.16 -10.64
N ARG A 83 24.95 -17.76 -9.59
CA ARG A 83 24.45 -16.81 -8.59
C ARG A 83 24.68 -15.37 -9.05
N VAL A 84 23.59 -14.60 -9.05
CA VAL A 84 23.61 -13.19 -9.45
C VAL A 84 24.26 -12.32 -8.38
N LYS A 85 25.16 -11.43 -8.82
CA LYS A 85 25.84 -10.43 -7.97
C LYS A 85 25.27 -9.02 -8.15
N GLU A 86 24.83 -8.69 -9.36
CA GLU A 86 24.32 -7.37 -9.75
C GLU A 86 23.01 -7.54 -10.52
N TYR A 87 22.03 -6.69 -10.25
CA TYR A 87 20.68 -6.78 -10.81
C TYR A 87 20.40 -5.61 -11.76
N PRO A 88 19.59 -5.78 -12.80
CA PRO A 88 19.18 -4.67 -13.63
C PRO A 88 18.26 -3.72 -12.84
N ASP A 89 18.30 -2.43 -13.21
CA ASP A 89 17.55 -1.33 -12.58
C ASP A 89 16.04 -1.57 -12.50
N PHE A 90 15.45 -2.19 -13.53
CA PHE A 90 14.03 -2.50 -13.57
C PHE A 90 13.54 -3.53 -12.53
N MET A 91 14.46 -4.24 -11.85
CA MET A 91 14.08 -5.20 -10.78
C MET A 91 14.01 -4.55 -9.38
N GLU A 92 14.35 -3.27 -9.26
CA GLU A 92 14.19 -2.44 -8.05
C GLU A 92 14.70 -3.08 -6.74
N LYS A 93 15.85 -3.77 -6.80
CA LYS A 93 16.46 -4.40 -5.62
C LYS A 93 17.21 -3.36 -4.78
N CYS A 94 16.51 -2.68 -3.86
CA CYS A 94 17.07 -1.61 -3.01
C CYS A 94 18.33 -1.99 -2.21
N ASN A 95 18.46 -3.26 -1.81
CA ASN A 95 19.56 -3.74 -0.96
C ASN A 95 20.67 -4.48 -1.75
N LYS A 96 20.71 -4.34 -3.08
CA LYS A 96 21.67 -5.03 -3.95
C LYS A 96 22.32 -4.03 -4.91
N ARG A 97 23.48 -4.41 -5.45
CA ARG A 97 24.12 -3.64 -6.53
C ARG A 97 23.26 -3.72 -7.78
N THR A 98 23.03 -2.58 -8.40
CA THR A 98 22.21 -2.47 -9.61
C THR A 98 22.97 -1.84 -10.76
N TYR A 99 22.60 -2.21 -11.99
CA TYR A 99 23.11 -1.61 -13.22
C TYR A 99 21.96 -1.15 -14.11
N LYS A 100 22.20 -0.14 -14.96
CA LYS A 100 21.21 0.33 -15.93
C LYS A 100 21.09 -0.68 -17.08
N SER A 101 19.93 -1.28 -17.26
CA SER A 101 19.70 -2.20 -18.39
C SER A 101 19.53 -1.42 -19.69
N GLU A 102 20.29 -1.80 -20.73
CA GLU A 102 20.17 -1.24 -22.08
C GLU A 102 19.16 -2.00 -22.97
N ARG A 103 18.49 -3.02 -22.42
CA ARG A 103 17.48 -3.82 -23.12
C ARG A 103 16.12 -3.12 -23.11
N VAL A 104 15.19 -3.66 -23.91
CA VAL A 104 13.83 -3.11 -24.08
C VAL A 104 13.10 -2.98 -22.75
N ILE A 105 13.21 -3.97 -21.87
CA ILE A 105 12.55 -3.95 -20.54
C ILE A 105 13.08 -2.79 -19.70
N GLY A 106 14.41 -2.62 -19.62
CA GLY A 106 15.01 -1.49 -18.90
C GLY A 106 14.61 -0.13 -19.45
N LYS A 107 14.54 0.01 -20.78
CA LYS A 107 14.08 1.24 -21.44
C LYS A 107 12.63 1.55 -21.09
N LEU A 108 11.73 0.59 -21.29
CA LEU A 108 10.30 0.75 -20.97
C LEU A 108 10.09 1.07 -19.49
N PHE A 109 10.81 0.39 -18.59
CA PHE A 109 10.73 0.65 -17.16
C PHE A 109 11.04 2.11 -16.83
N ARG A 110 12.10 2.68 -17.39
CA ARG A 110 12.47 4.09 -17.13
C ARG A 110 11.45 5.08 -17.72
N GLU A 111 11.01 4.87 -18.96
CA GLU A 111 10.00 5.73 -19.59
C GLU A 111 8.67 5.72 -18.81
N VAL A 112 8.26 4.56 -18.28
CA VAL A 112 7.00 4.43 -17.53
C VAL A 112 7.14 4.84 -16.06
N LYS A 113 8.32 4.68 -15.45
CA LYS A 113 8.54 5.03 -14.04
C LYS A 113 8.29 6.51 -13.78
N ASP A 114 8.70 7.37 -14.69
CA ASP A 114 8.48 8.81 -14.59
C ASP A 114 7.03 9.19 -14.91
N LEU A 115 6.34 8.40 -15.77
CA LEU A 115 4.90 8.56 -15.96
C LEU A 115 4.12 8.16 -14.71
N ALA A 116 4.47 7.06 -14.04
CA ALA A 116 3.75 6.58 -12.85
C ALA A 116 3.79 7.59 -11.68
N SER A 117 4.88 8.34 -11.53
CA SER A 117 4.95 9.42 -10.54
C SER A 117 4.09 10.63 -10.92
N LEU A 118 3.96 10.93 -12.22
CA LEU A 118 3.10 11.99 -12.75
C LEU A 118 1.62 11.60 -12.88
N THR A 119 1.33 10.31 -13.04
CA THR A 119 0.00 9.73 -13.27
C THR A 119 -0.50 8.96 -12.06
N SER A 120 -0.11 9.34 -10.85
CA SER A 120 -0.97 9.06 -9.70
C SER A 120 -2.34 9.65 -10.04
N PRO A 121 -3.39 8.84 -10.28
CA PRO A 121 -4.65 9.30 -10.88
C PRO A 121 -5.51 10.11 -9.90
N VAL A 122 -4.91 10.61 -8.82
CA VAL A 122 -5.54 11.50 -7.87
C VAL A 122 -5.37 12.90 -8.43
N THR A 123 -6.38 13.37 -9.17
CA THR A 123 -6.53 14.82 -9.36
C THR A 123 -6.47 15.45 -7.97
N PRO A 124 -5.51 16.35 -7.70
CA PRO A 124 -5.40 16.98 -6.40
C PRO A 124 -6.72 17.69 -6.11
N PHE A 125 -7.17 17.67 -4.86
CA PHE A 125 -8.35 18.40 -4.45
C PHE A 125 -8.02 19.91 -4.47
N THR A 126 -8.21 20.54 -5.63
CA THR A 126 -7.95 21.97 -5.82
C THR A 126 -9.14 22.80 -5.37
N LEU A 127 -8.94 24.12 -5.29
CA LEU A 127 -10.01 25.07 -5.01
C LEU A 127 -11.17 24.96 -6.02
N GLU A 128 -10.87 24.69 -7.29
CA GLU A 128 -11.88 24.49 -8.34
C GLU A 128 -12.70 23.22 -8.09
N VAL A 129 -12.04 22.12 -7.70
CA VAL A 129 -12.71 20.87 -7.32
C VAL A 129 -13.61 21.08 -6.10
N ALA A 130 -13.12 21.80 -5.09
CA ALA A 130 -13.92 22.14 -3.89
C ALA A 130 -15.19 22.91 -4.25
N LYS A 131 -15.13 23.84 -5.21
CA LYS A 131 -16.31 24.58 -5.69
C LYS A 131 -17.31 23.71 -6.45
N GLN A 132 -16.83 22.71 -7.18
CA GLN A 132 -17.68 21.86 -8.03
C GLN A 132 -18.27 20.66 -7.28
N CYS A 133 -17.56 20.12 -6.29
CA CYS A 133 -17.88 18.86 -5.63
C CYS A 133 -18.46 19.01 -4.22
N TYR A 134 -18.64 20.23 -3.71
CA TYR A 134 -19.30 20.45 -2.43
C TYR A 134 -20.77 20.02 -2.52
N ASP A 135 -21.21 19.18 -1.60
CA ASP A 135 -22.59 18.66 -1.52
C ASP A 135 -23.40 19.52 -0.53
N PRO A 136 -24.33 20.38 -1.01
CA PRO A 136 -25.14 21.23 -0.13
C PRO A 136 -26.10 20.42 0.76
N ASP A 137 -26.46 19.20 0.37
CA ASP A 137 -27.37 18.36 1.15
C ASP A 137 -26.75 17.90 2.48
N MET A 138 -25.43 18.05 2.62
CA MET A 138 -24.72 17.77 3.86
C MET A 138 -24.86 18.90 4.90
N GLU A 139 -25.50 20.03 4.55
CA GLU A 139 -25.79 21.14 5.47
C GLU A 139 -27.04 20.86 6.30
N VAL A 140 -26.90 20.93 7.63
CA VAL A 140 -27.99 20.72 8.59
C VAL A 140 -28.22 21.99 9.39
N ASP A 141 -29.47 22.36 9.63
CA ASP A 141 -29.81 23.54 10.43
C ASP A 141 -29.06 23.56 11.77
N GLY A 142 -28.47 24.70 12.10
CA GLY A 142 -27.65 24.88 13.31
C GLY A 142 -26.17 24.49 13.16
N PHE A 143 -25.70 24.00 12.00
CA PHE A 143 -24.28 23.65 11.82
C PHE A 143 -23.33 24.84 12.00
N LYS A 144 -23.80 26.06 11.70
CA LYS A 144 -23.01 27.30 11.75
C LYS A 144 -22.46 27.58 13.14
N ASP A 145 -23.18 27.19 14.19
CA ASP A 145 -22.78 27.41 15.57
C ASP A 145 -21.55 26.57 15.95
N TYR A 146 -21.32 25.47 15.24
CA TYR A 146 -20.21 24.52 15.49
C TYR A 146 -19.02 24.70 14.54
N ILE A 147 -19.05 25.69 13.62
CA ILE A 147 -17.98 25.90 12.64
C ILE A 147 -16.63 26.18 13.30
N ASN A 148 -16.60 27.03 14.33
CA ASN A 148 -15.36 27.40 15.01
C ASN A 148 -14.70 26.19 15.70
N ASP A 149 -15.51 25.38 16.39
CA ASP A 149 -15.04 24.15 17.04
C ASP A 149 -14.58 23.13 15.99
N ALA A 150 -15.35 22.96 14.92
CA ALA A 150 -14.99 22.08 13.80
C ALA A 150 -13.65 22.48 13.16
N PHE A 151 -13.43 23.79 12.95
CA PHE A 151 -12.19 24.32 12.41
C PHE A 151 -11.00 24.06 13.35
N TYR A 152 -11.18 24.26 14.66
CA TYR A 152 -10.16 23.94 15.65
C TYR A 152 -9.77 22.45 15.62
N TYR A 153 -10.76 21.55 15.66
CA TYR A 153 -10.50 20.11 15.63
C TYR A 153 -9.92 19.63 14.30
N LYS A 154 -10.30 20.25 13.18
CA LYS A 154 -9.71 19.97 11.86
C LYS A 154 -8.21 20.28 11.87
N ARG A 155 -7.80 21.44 12.39
CA ARG A 155 -6.39 21.82 12.48
C ARG A 155 -5.58 20.87 13.35
N GLU A 156 -6.13 20.49 14.50
CA GLU A 156 -5.48 19.51 15.39
C GLU A 156 -5.34 18.13 14.73
N TYR A 157 -6.37 17.68 14.01
CA TYR A 157 -6.32 16.42 13.26
C TYR A 157 -5.27 16.46 12.15
N ASP A 158 -5.26 17.51 11.35
CA ASP A 158 -4.33 17.69 10.23
C ASP A 158 -2.88 17.77 10.70
N HIS A 159 -2.65 18.49 11.81
CA HIS A 159 -1.34 18.57 12.42
C HIS A 159 -0.83 17.18 12.84
N LYS A 160 -1.66 16.41 13.56
CA LYS A 160 -1.30 15.06 14.01
C LYS A 160 -1.12 14.08 12.86
N LEU A 161 -2.00 14.10 11.87
CA LEU A 161 -1.90 13.24 10.69
C LEU A 161 -0.63 13.57 9.88
N GLY A 162 -0.36 14.85 9.65
CA GLY A 162 0.85 15.30 8.97
C GLY A 162 2.12 14.94 9.74
N SER A 163 2.12 15.04 11.08
CA SER A 163 3.25 14.59 11.90
C SER A 163 3.51 13.08 11.78
N LEU A 164 2.45 12.25 11.66
CA LEU A 164 2.60 10.81 11.41
C LEU A 164 3.18 10.57 10.01
N MET A 165 2.67 11.27 8.99
CA MET A 165 3.17 11.18 7.62
C MET A 165 4.66 11.55 7.54
N ASP A 166 5.07 12.66 8.16
CA ASP A 166 6.47 13.11 8.21
C ASP A 166 7.37 12.10 8.93
N TYR A 167 6.89 11.53 10.05
CA TYR A 167 7.65 10.55 10.83
C TYR A 167 7.96 9.28 10.04
N TYR A 168 6.99 8.75 9.29
CA TYR A 168 7.15 7.54 8.47
C TYR A 168 7.68 7.84 7.05
N GLY A 169 7.70 9.11 6.65
CA GLY A 169 8.08 9.54 5.29
C GLY A 169 7.06 9.14 4.22
N ILE A 170 5.76 9.24 4.55
CA ILE A 170 4.64 8.95 3.65
C ILE A 170 4.23 10.25 2.94
N GLU A 171 4.06 10.20 1.63
CA GLU A 171 3.88 11.41 0.81
C GLU A 171 2.40 11.84 0.72
N THR A 172 1.45 10.89 0.81
CA THR A 172 0.02 11.18 0.60
C THR A 172 -0.90 10.69 1.73
N GLU A 173 -1.99 11.42 1.95
CA GLU A 173 -3.05 11.04 2.90
C GLU A 173 -3.70 9.70 2.50
N ALA A 174 -3.88 9.44 1.20
CA ALA A 174 -4.48 8.21 0.71
C ALA A 174 -3.65 6.97 1.08
N GLU A 175 -2.31 7.05 1.02
CA GLU A 175 -1.42 5.95 1.39
C GLU A 175 -1.52 5.59 2.87
N ILE A 176 -1.44 6.59 3.75
CA ILE A 176 -1.46 6.36 5.20
C ILE A 176 -2.83 5.85 5.68
N LEU A 177 -3.93 6.29 5.06
CA LEU A 177 -5.27 5.88 5.46
C LEU A 177 -5.71 4.53 4.88
N SER A 178 -5.27 4.20 3.67
CA SER A 178 -5.60 2.92 3.03
C SER A 178 -4.71 1.77 3.53
N GLY A 179 -3.57 2.09 4.15
CA GLY A 179 -2.53 1.13 4.49
C GLY A 179 -1.73 0.65 3.27
N ASN A 180 -2.05 1.13 2.06
CA ASN A 180 -1.34 0.78 0.83
C ASN A 180 -0.19 1.76 0.59
N ILE A 181 0.85 1.66 1.40
CA ILE A 181 1.99 2.58 1.33
C ILE A 181 2.94 2.17 0.21
N LEU A 182 3.14 3.04 -0.78
CA LEU A 182 4.02 2.74 -1.92
C LEU A 182 5.49 2.86 -1.50
N LYS A 183 5.82 3.93 -0.77
CA LYS A 183 7.18 4.27 -0.37
C LYS A 183 7.20 4.67 1.11
N ILE A 184 8.12 4.08 1.86
CA ILE A 184 8.39 4.42 3.26
C ILE A 184 9.84 4.89 3.33
N SER A 185 10.16 5.76 4.30
CA SER A 185 11.54 6.13 4.59
C SER A 185 12.43 4.88 4.78
N LYS A 186 13.69 4.97 4.35
CA LYS A 186 14.67 3.87 4.34
C LYS A 186 14.92 3.24 5.72
N SER A 187 14.54 3.94 6.79
CA SER A 187 14.74 3.52 8.18
C SER A 187 13.68 2.52 8.68
N PHE A 188 12.58 2.31 7.95
CA PHE A 188 11.47 1.46 8.37
C PHE A 188 11.33 0.23 7.46
N ASP A 189 10.86 -0.87 8.04
CA ASP A 189 10.53 -2.11 7.33
C ASP A 189 9.03 -2.16 7.04
N LYS A 190 8.68 -2.11 5.75
CA LYS A 190 7.29 -2.13 5.25
C LYS A 190 6.44 -3.27 5.81
N ARG A 191 7.02 -4.43 6.17
CA ARG A 191 6.23 -5.54 6.73
C ARG A 191 6.01 -5.44 8.23
N ARG A 192 6.99 -4.91 8.97
CA ARG A 192 6.95 -4.86 10.43
C ARG A 192 6.23 -3.62 10.94
N ASP A 193 6.42 -2.50 10.26
CA ASP A 193 5.97 -1.19 10.76
C ASP A 193 4.56 -0.83 10.27
N LEU A 194 4.01 -1.57 9.29
CA LEU A 194 2.67 -1.34 8.75
C LEU A 194 1.58 -1.46 9.83
N GLU A 195 1.69 -2.46 10.70
CA GLU A 195 0.75 -2.65 11.81
C GLU A 195 0.78 -1.46 12.78
N GLN A 196 1.97 -0.95 13.08
CA GLN A 196 2.15 0.20 13.97
C GLN A 196 1.59 1.49 13.34
N ILE A 197 1.81 1.69 12.04
CA ILE A 197 1.24 2.83 11.30
C ILE A 197 -0.29 2.75 11.35
N ASN A 198 -0.86 1.59 11.00
CA ASN A 198 -2.31 1.38 11.05
C ASN A 198 -2.88 1.61 12.45
N TYR A 199 -2.21 1.09 13.49
CA TYR A 199 -2.62 1.33 14.88
C TYR A 199 -2.59 2.82 15.25
N SER A 200 -1.55 3.55 14.82
CA SER A 200 -1.41 4.98 15.08
C SER A 200 -2.52 5.79 14.41
N VAL A 201 -2.86 5.46 13.15
CA VAL A 201 -3.97 6.08 12.41
C VAL A 201 -5.32 5.75 13.05
N MET A 202 -5.53 4.50 13.47
CA MET A 202 -6.73 4.09 14.19
C MET A 202 -6.89 4.83 15.53
N ALA A 203 -5.79 5.00 16.27
CA ALA A 203 -5.78 5.75 17.51
C ALA A 203 -6.15 7.23 17.27
N LEU A 204 -5.59 7.85 16.22
CA LEU A 204 -5.95 9.23 15.83
C LEU A 204 -7.43 9.36 15.46
N ARG A 205 -7.98 8.43 14.67
CA ARG A 205 -9.41 8.41 14.34
C ARG A 205 -10.29 8.25 15.59
N LYS A 206 -9.89 7.39 16.52
CA LYS A 206 -10.58 7.20 17.80
C LYS A 206 -10.54 8.46 18.65
N GLU A 207 -9.40 9.14 18.69
CA GLU A 207 -9.24 10.42 19.39
C GLU A 207 -10.13 11.51 18.77
N ALA A 208 -10.13 11.64 17.44
CA ALA A 208 -11.02 12.57 16.74
C ALA A 208 -12.49 12.28 17.08
N ARG A 209 -12.90 11.01 17.04
CA ARG A 209 -14.26 10.61 17.43
C ARG A 209 -14.57 10.95 18.89
N SER A 210 -13.59 10.88 19.79
CA SER A 210 -13.77 11.30 21.17
C SER A 210 -14.01 12.82 21.31
N TRP A 211 -13.37 13.65 20.49
CA TRP A 211 -13.64 15.10 20.46
C TRP A 211 -15.06 15.42 20.03
N PHE A 212 -15.58 14.65 19.07
CA PHE A 212 -16.97 14.77 18.63
C PHE A 212 -17.97 14.43 19.73
N LEU A 213 -17.68 13.39 20.53
CA LEU A 213 -18.54 12.92 21.60
C LEU A 213 -18.46 13.78 22.88
N LYS A 214 -17.40 14.59 23.04
CA LYS A 214 -17.31 15.55 24.15
C LYS A 214 -18.48 16.54 24.04
N GLY A 215 -19.39 16.48 25.00
CA GLY A 215 -20.61 17.31 25.05
C GLY A 215 -21.89 16.64 24.54
N SER A 216 -21.89 15.33 24.27
CA SER A 216 -23.09 14.53 24.04
C SER A 216 -23.08 13.32 24.98
N GLU A 217 -23.38 13.56 26.26
CA GLU A 217 -23.40 12.52 27.31
C GLU A 217 -24.81 11.97 27.58
N SER A 218 -25.83 12.44 26.87
CA SER A 218 -27.22 11.94 26.92
C SER A 218 -27.72 11.51 25.54
N ASP A 219 -28.57 10.48 25.50
CA ASP A 219 -29.27 10.00 24.29
C ASP A 219 -30.61 10.73 24.10
N SER A 220 -30.62 12.07 24.23
CA SER A 220 -31.85 12.84 23.95
C SER A 220 -32.02 13.09 22.45
N GLU A 221 -33.25 13.30 21.99
CA GLU A 221 -33.52 13.66 20.58
C GLU A 221 -32.79 14.95 20.16
N THR A 222 -32.62 15.88 21.11
CA THR A 222 -31.81 17.09 20.97
C THR A 222 -30.33 16.78 20.74
N ASP A 223 -29.79 15.74 21.37
CA ASP A 223 -28.39 15.32 21.19
C ASP A 223 -28.15 14.72 19.80
N ILE A 224 -29.15 14.06 19.22
CA ILE A 224 -29.08 13.52 17.86
C ILE A 224 -29.05 14.67 16.83
N VAL A 225 -29.90 15.68 16.99
CA VAL A 225 -29.91 16.87 16.12
C VAL A 225 -28.60 17.64 16.24
N ASN A 226 -28.11 17.86 17.47
CA ASN A 226 -26.82 18.52 17.71
C ASN A 226 -25.65 17.72 17.13
N ALA A 227 -25.68 16.39 17.21
CA ALA A 227 -24.66 15.54 16.59
C ALA A 227 -24.66 15.66 15.05
N LYS A 228 -25.83 15.73 14.40
CA LYS A 228 -25.92 15.95 12.95
C LYS A 228 -25.40 17.33 12.55
N ALA A 229 -25.76 18.37 13.30
CA ALA A 229 -25.24 19.73 13.09
C ALA A 229 -23.72 19.81 13.26
N LYS A 230 -23.14 19.17 14.28
CA LYS A 230 -21.69 19.05 14.47
C LYS A 230 -21.01 18.32 13.30
N ALA A 231 -21.58 17.20 12.85
CA ALA A 231 -21.01 16.42 11.74
C ALA A 231 -21.06 17.20 10.41
N SER A 232 -22.16 17.92 10.18
CA SER A 232 -22.30 18.85 9.07
C SER A 232 -21.23 19.95 9.10
N ALA A 233 -20.97 20.54 10.27
CA ALA A 233 -19.90 21.53 10.43
C ALA A 233 -18.52 20.94 10.10
N TRP A 234 -18.22 19.70 10.50
CA TRP A 234 -16.97 19.01 10.18
C TRP A 234 -16.80 18.76 8.68
N TYR A 235 -17.90 18.40 8.00
CA TYR A 235 -17.92 18.27 6.55
C TYR A 235 -17.68 19.64 5.88
N HIS A 236 -18.38 20.69 6.33
CA HIS A 236 -18.29 22.03 5.78
C HIS A 236 -16.86 22.59 5.85
N VAL A 237 -16.20 22.56 7.02
CA VAL A 237 -14.82 23.07 7.17
C VAL A 237 -13.78 22.28 6.36
N THR A 238 -14.11 21.06 5.94
CA THR A 238 -13.19 20.21 5.17
C THR A 238 -13.38 20.35 3.67
N TYR A 239 -14.63 20.44 3.20
CA TYR A 239 -14.95 20.37 1.76
C TYR A 239 -15.36 21.71 1.15
N HIS A 240 -15.81 22.68 1.96
CA HIS A 240 -16.25 23.96 1.43
C HIS A 240 -15.05 24.80 0.97
N TYR A 241 -15.17 25.40 -0.22
CA TYR A 241 -14.10 26.15 -0.87
C TYR A 241 -13.53 27.30 -0.01
N SER A 242 -14.34 27.91 0.86
CA SER A 242 -13.90 29.00 1.75
C SER A 242 -12.86 28.58 2.79
N TYR A 243 -12.80 27.29 3.12
CA TYR A 243 -11.86 26.74 4.11
C TYR A 243 -10.69 25.99 3.45
N TRP A 244 -10.66 25.93 2.12
CA TRP A 244 -9.59 25.29 1.38
C TRP A 244 -8.26 26.02 1.64
N GLY A 245 -7.27 25.29 2.15
CA GLY A 245 -5.95 25.85 2.49
C GLY A 245 -5.89 26.64 3.81
N CYS A 246 -7.01 27.01 4.42
CA CYS A 246 -7.04 27.80 5.66
C CYS A 246 -6.58 27.03 6.90
N CYS A 247 -6.76 25.71 6.92
CA CYS A 247 -6.36 24.87 8.06
C CYS A 247 -4.83 24.69 8.16
N ASN A 248 -4.13 24.84 7.04
CA ASN A 248 -2.69 24.56 6.90
C ASN A 248 -1.85 25.82 6.65
N GLU A 249 -2.37 27.02 6.91
CA GLU A 249 -1.60 28.26 6.71
C GLU A 249 -0.25 28.20 7.47
N GLY A 250 0.85 28.24 6.70
CA GLY A 250 2.23 28.21 7.22
C GLY A 250 2.89 26.83 7.31
N MET A 251 2.15 25.75 7.05
CA MET A 251 2.72 24.40 6.86
C MET A 251 2.57 24.06 5.38
N ASP A 252 3.68 23.90 4.65
CA ASP A 252 3.71 23.54 3.22
C ASP A 252 3.18 22.10 2.99
N ARG A 253 1.90 21.88 3.33
CA ARG A 253 1.23 20.57 3.41
C ARG A 253 -0.09 20.61 2.62
N ALA A 254 -0.40 19.48 2.00
CA ALA A 254 -1.63 19.30 1.23
C ALA A 254 -2.88 19.44 2.11
N HIS A 255 -3.99 19.88 1.50
CA HIS A 255 -5.30 19.96 2.14
C HIS A 255 -5.86 18.55 2.38
N PHE A 256 -5.95 18.12 3.63
CA PHE A 256 -6.41 16.78 4.00
C PHE A 256 -7.95 16.67 4.06
N LEU A 257 -8.49 15.52 3.66
CA LEU A 257 -9.92 15.30 3.47
C LEU A 257 -10.55 14.27 4.42
N SER A 258 -9.75 13.54 5.20
CA SER A 258 -10.25 12.40 5.98
C SER A 258 -10.91 12.73 7.30
N PHE A 259 -10.70 13.92 7.85
CA PHE A 259 -11.24 14.35 9.13
C PHE A 259 -12.75 14.05 9.33
N PRO A 260 -13.67 14.50 8.46
CA PRO A 260 -15.11 14.30 8.65
C PRO A 260 -15.51 12.82 8.58
N TRP A 261 -14.72 11.97 7.91
CA TRP A 261 -14.97 10.54 7.84
C TRP A 261 -14.71 9.81 9.16
N CYS A 262 -14.13 10.47 10.18
CA CYS A 262 -14.09 9.92 11.54
C CYS A 262 -15.50 9.76 12.15
N VAL A 263 -16.50 10.47 11.62
CA VAL A 263 -17.92 10.44 12.03
C VAL A 263 -18.83 10.05 10.86
N PHE A 264 -18.35 9.13 10.02
CA PHE A 264 -19.06 8.66 8.82
C PHE A 264 -20.48 8.17 9.11
N ASP A 265 -20.72 7.62 10.30
CA ASP A 265 -22.02 7.16 10.78
C ASP A 265 -23.06 8.29 10.78
N LYS A 266 -22.67 9.50 11.21
CA LYS A 266 -23.55 10.68 11.24
C LYS A 266 -23.73 11.31 9.86
N LEU A 267 -22.68 11.37 9.05
CA LEU A 267 -22.77 11.87 7.68
C LEU A 267 -23.70 11.02 6.82
N ILE A 268 -23.65 9.69 6.97
CA ILE A 268 -24.57 8.77 6.28
C ILE A 268 -26.02 8.99 6.75
N GLN A 269 -26.25 9.28 8.04
CA GLN A 269 -27.59 9.60 8.54
C GLN A 269 -28.14 10.87 7.90
N ILE A 270 -27.33 11.95 7.83
CA ILE A 270 -27.72 13.21 7.18
C ILE A 270 -28.17 12.95 5.73
N LYS A 271 -27.37 12.21 4.95
CA LYS A 271 -27.71 11.96 3.55
C LYS A 271 -28.94 11.06 3.39
N LYS A 272 -29.19 10.12 4.33
CA LYS A 272 -30.41 9.30 4.31
C LYS A 272 -31.66 10.13 4.58
N ASP A 273 -31.59 11.07 5.53
CA ASP A 273 -32.74 11.92 5.87
C ASP A 273 -33.14 12.83 4.71
N GLN A 274 -32.20 13.22 3.85
CA GLN A 274 -32.47 14.03 2.63
C GLN A 274 -33.04 13.23 1.46
N LEU A 275 -32.88 11.91 1.46
CA LEU A 275 -33.40 11.01 0.42
C LEU A 275 -34.83 10.53 0.71
N THR A 276 -35.36 10.81 1.90
CA THR A 276 -36.66 10.33 2.39
C THR A 276 -37.70 11.43 2.31
#